data_AF-A0AAD6UMG8-F1
#
_entry.id   AF-A0AAD6UMG8-F1
#
_cell.length_a   1.000
_cell.length_b   1.000
_cell.length_c   1.000
_cell.angle_alpha   90.00
_cell.angle_beta   90.00
_cell.angle_gamma   90.00
#
_symmetry.space_group_name_H-M   'P 1'
#
loop_
_entity.id
_entity.type
_entity.pdbx_description
1 polymer ?
#
loop_
_entity_poly.entity_id
_entity_poly.type
_entity_poly.pdbx_seq_one_letter_code
_entity_poly.pdbx_strand_id
1 'polypeptide(L)'
;AQIITGFVSFGSPHLHTARFEPWQWLMIITGALTLVTAALFWCVLLPDSPTDAWFLARRERAVTVLRLKVNQTGVGSKYFKKEQMIQVLLDPKTWLFALFSALNNV
;
A
#
# COMPACT_ATOMS: atom_id res chain seq x y z
N ALA A 1 5.19 -15.89 -6.01
CA ALA A 1 5.64 -14.68 -6.75
C ALA A 1 6.87 -14.94 -7.61
N GLN A 2 7.93 -15.56 -7.07
CA GLN A 2 9.21 -15.80 -7.78
C GLN A 2 9.08 -16.56 -9.11
N ILE A 3 8.11 -17.48 -9.23
CA ILE A 3 7.86 -18.26 -10.45
C ILE A 3 7.49 -17.34 -11.63
N ILE A 4 6.60 -16.35 -11.40
CA ILE A 4 6.13 -15.43 -12.44
C ILE A 4 7.27 -14.53 -12.91
N THR A 5 8.06 -14.00 -11.97
CA THR A 5 9.24 -13.18 -12.28
C THR A 5 10.30 -13.97 -13.05
N GLY A 6 10.46 -15.26 -12.76
CA GLY A 6 11.35 -16.16 -13.50
C GLY A 6 10.94 -16.36 -14.96
N PHE A 7 9.64 -16.54 -15.24
CA PHE A 7 9.13 -16.64 -16.61
C PHE A 7 9.32 -15.34 -17.41
N VAL A 8 9.07 -14.18 -16.79
CA VAL A 8 9.27 -12.88 -17.43
C VAL A 8 10.77 -12.64 -17.72
N SER A 9 11.65 -13.03 -16.81
CA SER A 9 13.11 -12.94 -16.96
C SER A 9 13.64 -13.84 -18.08
N PHE A 10 13.05 -15.02 -18.27
CA PHE A 10 13.38 -15.91 -19.39
C PHE A 10 12.95 -15.32 -20.75
N GLY A 11 11.81 -14.62 -20.81
CA GLY A 11 11.31 -14.00 -22.05
C GLY A 11 12.08 -12.74 -22.49
N SER A 12 12.69 -12.02 -21.55
CA SER A 12 13.44 -10.78 -21.80
C SER A 12 14.56 -10.86 -22.85
N PRO A 13 15.49 -11.84 -22.81
CA PRO A 13 16.57 -11.95 -23.80
C PRO A 13 16.10 -12.40 -25.19
N HIS A 14 14.89 -12.97 -25.32
CA HIS A 14 14.33 -13.39 -26.61
C HIS A 14 13.77 -12.21 -27.43
N LEU A 15 13.62 -11.02 -26.82
CA LEU A 15 13.20 -9.80 -27.47
C LEU A 15 14.40 -9.09 -28.12
N HIS A 16 14.81 -9.55 -29.30
CA HIS A 16 15.88 -8.91 -30.08
C HIS A 16 15.37 -7.63 -30.77
N THR A 17 15.32 -6.51 -30.03
CA THR A 17 15.03 -5.19 -30.59
C THR A 17 16.28 -4.31 -30.52
N ALA A 18 16.72 -3.76 -31.65
CA ALA A 18 17.97 -2.98 -31.78
C ALA A 18 18.05 -1.68 -30.96
N ARG A 19 17.01 -1.34 -30.19
CA ARG A 19 16.89 -0.07 -29.45
C ARG A 19 16.88 -0.20 -27.92
N PHE A 20 16.65 -1.40 -27.38
CA PHE A 20 16.45 -1.59 -25.95
C PHE A 20 17.17 -2.84 -25.45
N GLU A 21 17.86 -2.69 -24.33
CA GLU A 21 18.52 -3.79 -23.65
C GLU A 21 17.49 -4.69 -22.94
N PRO A 22 17.71 -6.01 -22.84
CA PRO A 22 16.76 -6.96 -22.23
C PRO A 22 16.30 -6.56 -20.82
N TRP A 23 17.20 -6.00 -19.99
CA TRP A 23 16.87 -5.58 -18.63
C TRP A 23 15.87 -4.41 -18.56
N GLN A 24 15.85 -3.55 -19.58
CA GLN A 24 14.91 -2.43 -19.65
C GLN A 24 13.48 -2.94 -19.86
N TRP A 25 13.33 -3.98 -20.69
CA TRP A 25 12.05 -4.66 -20.87
C TRP A 25 11.52 -5.27 -19.57
N LEU A 26 12.40 -5.84 -18.73
CA LEU A 26 11.99 -6.38 -17.43
C LEU A 26 11.40 -5.32 -16.51
N MET A 27 12.05 -4.14 -16.46
CA MET A 27 11.57 -3.02 -15.65
C MET A 27 10.25 -2.47 -16.18
N ILE A 28 10.09 -2.35 -17.50
CA ILE A 28 8.86 -1.87 -18.12
C ILE A 28 7.70 -2.83 -17.87
N ILE A 29 7.89 -4.14 -18.07
CA ILE A 29 6.83 -5.14 -17.90
C ILE A 29 6.41 -5.22 -16.42
N THR A 30 7.39 -5.29 -15.52
CA THR A 30 7.10 -5.38 -14.09
C THR A 30 6.46 -4.08 -13.57
N GLY A 31 6.95 -2.92 -14.01
CA GLY A 31 6.35 -1.62 -13.69
C GLY A 31 4.93 -1.42 -14.25
N ALA A 32 4.67 -1.89 -15.48
CA ALA A 32 3.33 -1.85 -16.04
C ALA A 32 2.36 -2.75 -15.25
N LEU A 33 2.82 -3.96 -14.86
CA LEU A 33 2.03 -4.87 -14.04
C LEU A 33 1.71 -4.25 -12.67
N THR A 34 2.69 -3.63 -12.00
CA THR A 34 2.44 -2.96 -10.72
C THR A 34 1.47 -1.79 -10.86
N LEU A 35 1.58 -0.97 -11.91
CA LEU A 35 0.63 0.12 -12.16
C LEU A 35 -0.79 -0.37 -12.42
N VAL A 36 -0.96 -1.43 -13.20
CA VAL A 36 -2.29 -2.03 -13.46
C VAL A 36 -2.89 -2.57 -12.17
N THR A 37 -2.11 -3.30 -11.37
CA THR A 37 -2.60 -3.78 -10.08
C THR A 37 -2.95 -2.63 -9.15
N ALA A 38 -2.10 -1.59 -9.05
CA ALA A 38 -2.37 -0.42 -8.23
C ALA A 38 -3.66 0.30 -8.66
N ALA A 39 -3.85 0.52 -9.95
CA ALA A 39 -5.06 1.13 -10.49
C ALA A 39 -6.31 0.28 -10.21
N LEU A 40 -6.21 -1.05 -10.32
CA LEU A 40 -7.30 -1.96 -9.99
C LEU A 40 -7.64 -1.91 -8.49
N PHE A 41 -6.62 -1.93 -7.63
CA PHE A 41 -6.83 -1.83 -6.18
C PHE A 41 -7.45 -0.49 -5.79
N TRP A 42 -6.96 0.61 -6.36
CA TRP A 42 -7.49 1.95 -6.12
C TRP A 42 -8.94 2.10 -6.59
N CYS A 43 -9.26 1.62 -7.80
CA CYS A 43 -10.58 1.82 -8.38
C CYS A 43 -11.63 0.81 -7.90
N VAL A 44 -11.25 -0.41 -7.52
CA VAL A 44 -12.19 -1.51 -7.26
C VAL A 44 -12.18 -2.00 -5.81
N LEU A 45 -11.02 -2.02 -5.14
CA LEU A 45 -10.85 -2.77 -3.88
C LEU A 45 -10.78 -1.87 -2.63
N LEU A 46 -10.30 -0.63 -2.74
CA LEU A 46 -10.19 0.29 -1.60
C LEU A 46 -10.88 1.64 -1.87
N PRO A 47 -12.19 1.76 -1.61
CA PRO A 47 -12.82 3.07 -1.45
C PRO A 47 -12.27 3.72 -0.18
N ASP A 48 -11.60 4.87 -0.32
CA ASP A 48 -10.93 5.63 0.75
C ASP A 48 -11.86 6.06 1.91
N SER A 49 -13.17 5.88 1.79
CA SER A 49 -14.11 6.14 2.86
C SER A 49 -15.25 5.11 2.90
N PRO A 50 -15.74 4.73 4.10
CA PRO A 50 -16.95 3.90 4.23
C PRO A 50 -18.21 4.57 3.65
N THR A 51 -18.12 5.86 3.31
CA THR A 51 -19.11 6.64 2.57
C THR A 51 -19.06 6.43 1.05
N ASP A 52 -17.89 6.18 0.47
CA ASP A 52 -17.66 5.91 -0.96
C ASP A 52 -17.65 4.42 -1.33
N ALA A 53 -17.83 3.53 -0.35
CA ALA A 53 -17.89 2.11 -0.60
C ALA A 53 -19.12 1.75 -1.46
N TRP A 54 -18.92 1.63 -2.78
CA TRP A 54 -19.96 1.31 -3.75
C TRP A 54 -20.62 -0.05 -3.49
N PHE A 55 -19.95 -0.91 -2.72
CA PHE A 55 -20.41 -2.24 -2.33
C PHE A 55 -21.34 -2.26 -1.10
N LEU A 56 -21.35 -1.23 -0.24
CA LEU A 56 -22.19 -1.23 0.98
C LEU A 56 -23.54 -0.54 0.75
N ALA A 57 -24.63 -1.25 1.09
CA ALA A 57 -25.97 -0.66 1.16
C ALA A 57 -26.08 0.39 2.30
N ARG A 58 -26.99 1.38 2.18
CA ARG A 58 -27.13 2.49 3.15
C ARG A 58 -27.20 2.04 4.63
N ARG A 59 -27.82 0.88 4.89
CA ARG A 59 -27.97 0.31 6.25
C ARG A 59 -26.65 -0.23 6.81
N GLU A 60 -25.80 -0.83 5.97
CA GLU A 60 -24.50 -1.39 6.36
C GLU A 60 -23.46 -0.28 6.58
N ARG A 61 -23.58 0.83 5.82
CA ARG A 61 -22.77 2.04 6.05
C ARG A 61 -23.00 2.61 7.45
N ALA A 62 -24.26 2.68 7.90
CA ALA A 62 -24.59 3.18 9.24
C ALA A 62 -24.01 2.30 10.37
N VAL A 63 -24.07 0.97 10.23
CA VAL A 63 -23.47 0.03 11.19
C VAL A 63 -21.94 0.13 11.20
N THR A 64 -21.32 0.32 10.03
CA THR A 64 -19.87 0.47 9.90
C THR A 64 -19.37 1.77 10.55
N VAL A 65 -20.10 2.88 10.37
CA VAL A 65 -19.79 4.15 11.06
C VAL A 65 -19.93 4.02 12.57
N LEU A 66 -20.96 3.33 13.06
CA LEU A 66 -21.12 3.01 14.48
C LEU A 66 -19.96 2.17 15.02
N ARG A 67 -19.50 1.16 14.28
CA ARG A 67 -18.33 0.34 14.64
C ARG A 67 -17.02 1.13 14.64
N LEU A 68 -16.82 2.02 13.66
CA LEU A 68 -15.65 2.91 13.63
C LEU A 68 -15.64 3.85 14.84
N LYS A 69 -16.81 4.36 15.23
CA LYS A 69 -16.98 5.17 16.45
C LYS A 69 -16.64 4.38 17.72
N VAL A 70 -17.03 3.11 17.80
CA VAL A 70 -16.72 2.22 18.93
C VAL A 70 -15.23 1.83 18.96
N ASN A 71 -14.61 1.59 17.80
CA ASN A 71 -13.20 1.21 17.69
C ASN A 71 -12.22 2.35 17.98
N GLN A 72 -12.70 3.54 18.37
CA GLN A 72 -11.91 4.76 18.63
C GLN A 72 -10.93 5.15 17.52
N THR A 73 -11.01 4.49 16.38
CA THR A 73 -10.37 4.86 15.13
C THR A 73 -11.24 5.98 14.58
N GLY A 74 -11.02 7.19 15.13
CA GLY A 74 -11.79 8.37 14.75
C GLY A 74 -11.87 8.49 13.24
N VAL A 75 -13.00 8.99 12.75
CA VAL A 75 -13.15 9.38 11.33
C VAL A 75 -11.94 10.27 11.01
N GLY A 76 -11.02 9.75 10.18
CA GLY A 76 -9.68 10.30 10.04
C GLY A 76 -9.74 11.81 9.83
N SER A 77 -9.28 12.56 10.83
CA SER A 77 -9.10 14.00 10.66
C SER A 77 -7.95 14.18 9.69
N LYS A 78 -8.20 14.78 8.52
CA LYS A 78 -7.13 15.18 7.56
C LYS A 78 -6.23 16.30 8.10
N TYR A 79 -6.44 16.74 9.35
CA TYR A 79 -5.60 17.73 10.01
C TYR A 79 -4.47 17.05 10.78
N PHE A 80 -3.25 17.29 10.32
CA PHE A 80 -2.04 16.82 10.98
C PHE A 80 -1.84 17.53 12.33
N LYS A 81 -1.94 16.78 13.43
CA LYS A 81 -1.72 17.31 14.78
C LYS A 81 -0.24 17.20 15.14
N LYS A 82 0.47 18.33 15.06
CA LYS A 82 1.91 18.42 15.38
C LYS A 82 2.21 18.01 16.84
N GLU A 83 1.28 18.21 17.76
CA GLU A 83 1.43 17.81 19.16
C GLU A 83 1.60 16.28 19.30
N GLN A 84 0.82 15.50 18.55
CA GLN A 84 0.90 14.03 18.57
C GLN A 84 2.25 13.54 18.01
N MET A 85 2.78 14.23 16.99
CA MET A 85 4.11 13.93 16.45
C MET A 85 5.21 14.14 17.49
N ILE A 86 5.19 15.27 18.20
CA ILE A 86 6.19 15.57 19.24
C ILE A 86 6.06 14.59 20.41
N GLN A 87 4.84 14.23 20.80
CA GLN A 87 4.59 13.26 21.86
C GLN A 87 5.15 11.87 21.52
N VAL A 88 5.01 11.42 20.27
CA VAL A 88 5.56 10.14 19.81
C VAL A 88 7.09 10.15 19.76
N LEU A 89 7.70 11.28 19.37
CA LEU A 89 9.15 11.44 19.33
C LEU A 89 9.79 11.48 20.72
N LEU A 90 9.06 11.96 21.73
CA LEU A 90 9.52 11.99 23.13
C LEU A 90 9.22 10.69 23.90
N ASP A 91 8.43 9.76 23.33
CA ASP A 91 8.11 8.50 24.00
C ASP A 91 9.27 7.49 23.88
N PRO A 92 9.92 7.09 24.99
CA PRO A 92 11.04 6.15 24.97
C PRO A 92 10.65 4.76 24.44
N LYS A 93 9.36 4.35 24.53
CA LYS A 93 8.93 3.07 23.97
C LYS A 93 9.04 3.02 22.45
N THR A 94 8.74 4.13 21.78
CA THR A 94 8.88 4.26 20.32
C THR A 94 10.32 4.01 19.89
N TRP A 95 11.29 4.56 20.64
CA TRP A 95 12.71 4.38 20.38
C TRP A 95 13.20 2.96 20.65
N LEU A 96 12.65 2.28 21.66
CA LEU A 96 12.95 0.86 21.91
C LEU A 96 12.47 -0.04 20.76
N PHE A 97 11.26 0.21 20.23
CA PHE A 97 10.77 -0.49 19.04
C PHE A 97 11.58 -0.16 17.78
N ALA A 98 11.98 1.10 17.60
CA ALA A 98 12.82 1.51 16.48
C ALA A 98 14.19 0.83 16.53
N LEU A 99 14.81 0.77 17.71
CA LEU A 99 16.07 0.08 17.94
C LEU A 99 15.94 -1.43 17.72
N PHE A 100 14.87 -2.04 18.23
CA PHE A 100 14.59 -3.46 18.00
C PHE A 100 14.45 -3.77 16.50
N SER A 101 13.70 -2.95 15.75
CA SER A 101 13.55 -3.10 14.30
C SER A 101 14.89 -2.93 13.56
N ALA A 102 15.70 -1.94 13.96
CA ALA A 102 17.02 -1.69 13.38
C ALA A 102 17.99 -2.85 13.61
N LEU A 103 17.95 -3.46 14.81
CA LEU A 103 18.78 -4.61 15.16
C LEU A 103 18.25 -5.93 14.60
N ASN A 104 16.96 -6.04 14.29
CA ASN A 104 16.36 -7.24 13.72
C ASN A 104 16.72 -7.44 12.23
N ASN A 105 17.22 -6.38 11.56
CA ASN A 105 17.59 -6.41 10.14
C ASN A 105 19.10 -6.65 9.89
N VAL A 106 19.81 -7.25 10.86
CA VAL A 106 21.17 -7.76 10.69
C VAL A 106 21.21 -9.27 10.90
#